data_AF-A0A413PFW3-F1
#
_entry.id   AF-A0A413PFW3-F1
#
_cell.length_a   1.000
_cell.length_b   1.000
_cell.length_c   1.000
_cell.angle_alpha   90.00
_cell.angle_beta   90.00
_cell.angle_gamma   90.00
#
_symmetry.space_group_name_H-M   'P 1'
#
loop_
_entity.id
_entity.type
_entity.pdbx_description
1 polymer ?
#
loop_
_entity_poly.entity_id
_entity_poly.type
_entity_poly.pdbx_seq_one_letter_code
_entity_poly.pdbx_strand_id
1 'polypeptide(L)'
;MLMQQYILTYMSCYTDTNSNHALNYEVEYIIGGRASDKDNLKIVIAEIMALRTAANMAYLSGSASKQAQALALATIIGGITLQPEVIEGVEKGILAAWAFCESVLDLRALLDGDKIPLIKSDTSWTSSLYGMTSMLTGQVKAKSSNEGIGYKSYLGLLLFTKSMKNISYRSMDVQEATVRMTSGHESFRMDNAICELSADVSYKYHGTFLCFVNLLDGADNEYTIKNKAKYSYYGR
;
A
#
# COMPACT_ATOMS: atom_id res chain seq x y z
N MET A 1 4.53 8.45 8.31
CA MET A 1 5.39 7.28 8.03
C MET A 1 5.34 6.25 9.15
N LEU A 2 5.62 6.63 10.41
CA LEU A 2 5.57 5.69 11.56
C LEU A 2 4.23 4.93 11.65
N MET A 3 3.11 5.63 11.49
CA MET A 3 1.78 5.01 11.59
C MET A 3 1.51 3.97 10.49
N GLN A 4 1.81 4.28 9.23
CA GLN A 4 1.63 3.32 8.13
C GLN A 4 2.50 2.08 8.32
N GLN A 5 3.76 2.26 8.74
CA GLN A 5 4.65 1.14 9.02
C GLN A 5 4.16 0.29 10.20
N TYR A 6 3.62 0.93 11.25
CA TYR A 6 3.01 0.23 12.38
C TYR A 6 1.83 -0.64 11.89
N ILE A 7 0.90 -0.06 11.12
CA ILE A 7 -0.27 -0.77 10.57
C ILE A 7 0.18 -1.97 9.75
N LEU A 8 1.12 -1.79 8.82
CA LEU A 8 1.61 -2.89 7.99
C LEU A 8 2.40 -3.94 8.77
N THR A 9 3.01 -3.59 9.90
CA THR A 9 3.76 -4.57 10.70
C THR A 9 2.82 -5.42 11.55
N TYR A 10 1.81 -4.80 12.17
CA TYR A 10 1.06 -5.43 13.25
C TYR A 10 -0.38 -5.80 12.89
N MET A 11 -0.96 -5.25 11.82
CA MET A 11 -2.35 -5.52 11.45
C MET A 11 -2.42 -6.54 10.31
N SER A 12 -3.44 -7.38 10.40
CA SER A 12 -3.73 -8.46 9.45
C SER A 12 -4.24 -7.91 8.11
N CYS A 13 -4.01 -8.67 7.04
CA CYS A 13 -4.51 -8.37 5.72
C CYS A 13 -4.84 -9.65 4.94
N TYR A 14 -5.39 -9.52 3.73
CA TYR A 14 -5.83 -10.67 2.94
C TYR A 14 -4.79 -11.79 2.81
N THR A 15 -3.51 -11.45 2.59
CA THR A 15 -2.42 -12.42 2.41
C THR A 15 -1.74 -12.83 3.72
N ASP A 16 -2.14 -12.26 4.86
CA ASP A 16 -1.47 -12.42 6.16
C ASP A 16 -2.51 -12.22 7.29
N THR A 17 -3.35 -13.23 7.48
CA THR A 17 -4.45 -13.23 8.47
C THR A 17 -3.98 -13.71 9.83
N ASN A 18 -4.59 -13.23 10.91
CA ASN A 18 -4.32 -13.69 12.27
C ASN A 18 -5.62 -14.07 13.00
N SER A 19 -5.72 -15.31 13.48
CA SER A 19 -6.91 -15.81 14.19
C SER A 19 -7.16 -15.15 15.55
N ASN A 20 -6.16 -14.47 16.11
CA ASN A 20 -6.27 -13.76 17.39
C ASN A 20 -6.77 -12.32 17.22
N HIS A 21 -7.06 -11.89 15.99
CA HIS A 21 -7.53 -10.55 15.68
C HIS A 21 -9.03 -10.54 15.42
N ALA A 22 -9.69 -9.39 15.63
CA ALA A 22 -11.14 -9.28 15.49
C ALA A 22 -11.62 -9.29 14.03
N LEU A 23 -10.79 -8.84 13.10
CA LEU A 23 -11.05 -8.86 11.67
C LEU A 23 -9.94 -9.65 10.98
N ASN A 24 -10.27 -10.31 9.86
CA ASN A 24 -9.24 -10.99 9.07
C ASN A 24 -8.45 -10.02 8.20
N TYR A 25 -9.11 -8.93 7.74
CA TYR A 25 -8.59 -7.97 6.77
C TYR A 25 -8.55 -6.55 7.37
N GLU A 26 -7.86 -6.39 8.50
CA GLU A 26 -7.79 -5.14 9.26
C GLU A 26 -7.23 -3.97 8.44
N VAL A 27 -6.16 -4.20 7.66
CA VAL A 27 -5.57 -3.14 6.82
C VAL A 27 -6.55 -2.71 5.72
N GLU A 28 -7.28 -3.66 5.13
CA GLU A 28 -8.34 -3.37 4.16
C GLU A 28 -9.49 -2.58 4.81
N TYR A 29 -9.89 -2.89 6.05
CA TYR A 29 -10.85 -2.08 6.80
C TYR A 29 -10.35 -0.65 7.00
N ILE A 30 -9.08 -0.47 7.36
CA ILE A 30 -8.51 0.86 7.54
C ILE A 30 -8.56 1.68 6.24
N ILE A 31 -8.32 1.03 5.10
CA ILE A 31 -8.40 1.67 3.77
C ILE A 31 -9.87 1.94 3.37
N GLY A 32 -10.73 0.93 3.43
CA GLY A 32 -12.09 0.95 2.88
C GLY A 32 -13.18 1.51 3.83
N GLY A 33 -13.11 1.19 5.12
CA GLY A 33 -14.05 1.63 6.16
C GLY A 33 -15.49 1.18 5.96
N ARG A 34 -15.69 -0.03 5.44
CA ARG A 34 -16.98 -0.70 5.31
C ARG A 34 -17.19 -1.70 6.45
N ALA A 35 -18.45 -2.05 6.68
CA ALA A 35 -18.84 -2.93 7.76
C ALA A 35 -18.41 -4.40 7.59
N SER A 36 -18.04 -4.82 6.38
CA SER A 36 -17.63 -6.21 6.11
C SER A 36 -16.23 -6.28 5.49
N ASP A 37 -15.45 -7.29 5.92
CA ASP A 37 -14.14 -7.64 5.34
C ASP A 37 -14.22 -7.78 3.81
N LYS A 38 -15.29 -8.38 3.30
CA LYS A 38 -15.51 -8.57 1.87
C LYS A 38 -15.64 -7.24 1.12
N ASP A 39 -16.39 -6.27 1.66
CA ASP A 39 -16.58 -4.99 0.98
C ASP A 39 -15.34 -4.10 1.09
N ASN A 40 -14.58 -4.21 2.18
CA ASN A 40 -13.27 -3.58 2.31
C ASN A 40 -12.28 -4.13 1.29
N LEU A 41 -12.21 -5.46 1.16
CA LEU A 41 -11.36 -6.12 0.17
C LEU A 41 -11.72 -5.71 -1.26
N LYS A 42 -13.01 -5.60 -1.61
CA LYS A 42 -13.43 -5.10 -2.94
C LYS A 42 -12.91 -3.69 -3.24
N ILE A 43 -12.94 -2.79 -2.26
CA ILE A 43 -12.43 -1.42 -2.43
C ILE A 43 -10.93 -1.46 -2.70
N VAL A 44 -10.18 -2.20 -1.89
CA VAL A 44 -8.73 -2.34 -2.04
C VAL A 44 -8.38 -2.96 -3.40
N ILE A 45 -9.07 -4.03 -3.80
CA ILE A 45 -8.91 -4.65 -5.11
C ILE A 45 -9.13 -3.64 -6.23
N ALA A 46 -10.20 -2.83 -6.16
CA ALA A 46 -10.49 -1.82 -7.17
C ALA A 46 -9.41 -0.73 -7.25
N GLU A 47 -8.90 -0.28 -6.10
CA GLU A 47 -7.82 0.72 -6.04
C GLU A 47 -6.49 0.15 -6.58
N ILE A 48 -6.13 -1.09 -6.23
CA ILE A 48 -4.95 -1.78 -6.80
C ILE A 48 -5.12 -1.96 -8.31
N MET A 49 -6.29 -2.40 -8.76
CA MET A 49 -6.59 -2.55 -10.20
C MET A 49 -6.39 -1.24 -10.95
N ALA A 50 -6.85 -0.11 -10.40
CA ALA A 50 -6.65 1.20 -11.02
C ALA A 50 -5.16 1.57 -11.13
N LEU A 51 -4.38 1.37 -10.05
CA LEU A 51 -2.93 1.61 -10.04
C LEU A 51 -2.20 0.72 -11.07
N ARG A 52 -2.53 -0.58 -11.09
CA ARG A 52 -1.94 -1.54 -12.04
C ARG A 52 -2.32 -1.20 -13.47
N THR A 53 -3.56 -0.80 -13.73
CA THR A 53 -4.03 -0.44 -15.08
C THR A 53 -3.29 0.80 -15.57
N ALA A 54 -3.12 1.81 -14.73
CA ALA A 54 -2.34 3.00 -15.06
C ALA A 54 -0.87 2.66 -15.36
N ALA A 55 -0.22 1.83 -14.52
CA ALA A 55 1.17 1.42 -14.74
C ALA A 55 1.34 0.58 -16.02
N ASN A 56 0.43 -0.35 -16.28
CA ASN A 56 0.44 -1.19 -17.48
C ASN A 56 0.19 -0.35 -18.74
N MET A 57 -0.74 0.61 -18.68
CA MET A 57 -0.97 1.56 -19.77
C MET A 57 0.25 2.44 -20.03
N ALA A 58 0.93 2.94 -19.00
CA ALA A 58 2.16 3.72 -19.15
C ALA A 58 3.25 2.92 -19.87
N TYR A 59 3.42 1.64 -19.53
CA TYR A 59 4.34 0.75 -20.25
C TYR A 59 3.91 0.51 -21.70
N LEU A 60 2.62 0.24 -21.97
CA LEU A 60 2.10 0.09 -23.34
C LEU A 60 2.34 1.35 -24.18
N SER A 61 2.13 2.54 -23.60
CA SER A 61 2.40 3.82 -24.24
C SER A 61 3.89 4.04 -24.55
N GLY A 62 4.80 3.35 -23.87
CA GLY A 62 6.24 3.39 -24.14
C GLY A 62 6.76 2.27 -25.05
N SER A 63 5.95 1.26 -25.38
CA SER A 63 6.38 0.08 -26.13
C SER A 63 5.97 0.18 -27.62
N ALA A 64 6.91 0.59 -28.46
CA ALA A 64 6.70 0.70 -29.92
C ALA A 64 6.23 -0.62 -30.54
N SER A 65 6.76 -1.76 -30.08
CA SER A 65 6.36 -3.09 -30.55
C SER A 65 4.90 -3.41 -30.22
N LYS A 66 4.43 -3.08 -29.00
CA LYS A 66 3.04 -3.34 -28.59
C LYS A 66 2.06 -2.34 -29.21
N GLN A 67 2.46 -1.09 -29.38
CA GLN A 67 1.68 -0.11 -30.15
C GLN A 67 1.50 -0.55 -31.60
N ALA A 68 2.57 -1.01 -32.26
CA ALA A 68 2.47 -1.53 -33.63
C ALA A 68 1.50 -2.72 -33.74
N GLN A 69 1.48 -3.62 -32.75
CA GLN A 69 0.52 -4.72 -32.70
C GLN A 69 -0.92 -4.23 -32.54
N ALA A 70 -1.15 -3.27 -31.64
CA ALA A 70 -2.47 -2.68 -31.42
C ALA A 70 -2.96 -1.92 -32.66
N LEU A 71 -2.09 -1.13 -33.29
CA LEU A 71 -2.38 -0.39 -34.53
C LEU A 71 -2.69 -1.34 -35.70
N ALA A 72 -1.95 -2.44 -35.83
CA ALA A 72 -2.21 -3.44 -36.85
C ALA A 72 -3.62 -4.04 -36.69
N LEU A 73 -4.00 -4.41 -35.45
CA LEU A 73 -5.34 -4.91 -35.15
C LEU A 73 -6.42 -3.83 -35.35
N ALA A 74 -6.15 -2.60 -34.93
CA ALA A 74 -7.05 -1.47 -35.12
C ALA A 74 -7.29 -1.16 -36.60
N THR A 75 -6.26 -1.26 -37.44
CA THR A 75 -6.35 -1.06 -38.88
C THR A 75 -7.21 -2.14 -39.53
N ILE A 76 -7.11 -3.40 -39.08
CA ILE A 76 -7.97 -4.48 -39.57
C ILE A 76 -9.44 -4.22 -39.22
N ILE A 77 -9.72 -3.74 -38.01
CA ILE A 77 -11.09 -3.51 -37.52
C ILE A 77 -11.69 -2.23 -38.12
N GLY A 78 -10.96 -1.12 -38.03
CA GLY A 78 -11.43 0.22 -38.37
C GLY A 78 -11.10 0.66 -39.79
N GLY A 79 -10.19 -0.02 -40.50
CA GLY A 79 -9.72 0.39 -41.82
C GLY A 79 -10.80 0.48 -42.89
N ILE A 80 -11.89 -0.31 -42.74
CA ILE A 80 -13.05 -0.26 -43.64
C ILE A 80 -13.74 1.11 -43.65
N THR A 81 -13.57 1.90 -42.59
CA THR A 81 -14.17 3.24 -42.48
C THR A 81 -13.42 4.29 -43.30
N LEU A 82 -12.18 4.01 -43.72
CA LEU A 82 -11.27 4.96 -44.38
C LEU A 82 -11.04 6.27 -43.59
N GLN A 83 -11.38 6.28 -42.30
CA GLN A 83 -11.23 7.44 -41.41
C GLN A 83 -10.09 7.17 -40.41
N PRO A 84 -8.96 7.90 -40.48
CA PRO A 84 -7.82 7.69 -39.59
C PRO A 84 -8.17 7.84 -38.10
N GLU A 85 -9.06 8.76 -37.76
CA GLU A 85 -9.51 9.00 -36.38
C GLU A 85 -10.22 7.79 -35.76
N VAL A 86 -10.94 7.01 -36.58
CA VAL A 86 -11.60 5.78 -36.11
C VAL A 86 -10.54 4.72 -35.78
N ILE A 87 -9.51 4.58 -36.61
CA ILE A 87 -8.41 3.64 -36.37
C ILE A 87 -7.67 4.00 -35.07
N GLU A 88 -7.36 5.28 -34.86
CA GLU A 88 -6.72 5.76 -33.63
C GLU A 88 -7.59 5.51 -32.38
N GLY A 89 -8.90 5.76 -32.47
CA GLY A 89 -9.84 5.47 -31.39
C GLY A 89 -9.90 3.98 -31.03
N VAL A 90 -9.92 3.11 -32.04
CA VAL A 90 -9.90 1.66 -31.86
C VAL A 90 -8.57 1.19 -31.26
N GLU A 91 -7.43 1.73 -31.71
CA GLU A 91 -6.11 1.42 -31.16
C GLU A 91 -6.05 1.73 -29.66
N LYS A 92 -6.49 2.92 -29.25
CA LYS A 92 -6.53 3.32 -27.82
C LYS A 92 -7.43 2.40 -27.01
N GLY A 93 -8.58 2.00 -27.57
CA GLY A 93 -9.48 1.04 -26.94
C GLY A 93 -8.84 -0.35 -26.74
N ILE A 94 -8.10 -0.82 -27.75
CA ILE A 94 -7.35 -2.08 -27.69
C ILE A 94 -6.26 -2.02 -26.62
N LEU A 95 -5.47 -0.94 -26.58
CA LEU A 95 -4.41 -0.76 -25.58
C LEU A 95 -5.00 -0.70 -24.15
N ALA A 96 -6.12 0.00 -23.96
CA ALA A 96 -6.81 0.06 -22.68
C ALA A 96 -7.32 -1.32 -22.23
N ALA A 97 -7.92 -2.10 -23.14
CA ALA A 97 -8.37 -3.46 -22.87
C ALA A 97 -7.19 -4.39 -22.54
N TRP A 98 -6.05 -4.23 -23.22
CA TRP A 98 -4.85 -5.02 -22.97
C TRP A 98 -4.19 -4.69 -21.62
N ALA A 99 -4.10 -3.40 -21.27
CA ALA A 99 -3.64 -2.96 -19.96
C ALA A 99 -4.53 -3.53 -18.85
N PHE A 100 -5.85 -3.45 -19.00
CA PHE A 100 -6.81 -4.01 -18.06
C PHE A 100 -6.66 -5.53 -17.91
N CYS A 101 -6.52 -6.25 -19.03
CA CYS A 101 -6.28 -7.69 -19.01
C CYS A 101 -5.02 -8.05 -18.20
N GLU A 102 -3.88 -7.38 -18.47
CA GLU A 102 -2.65 -7.59 -17.71
C GLU A 102 -2.85 -7.26 -16.22
N SER A 103 -3.61 -6.22 -15.88
CA SER A 103 -3.89 -5.85 -14.49
C SER A 103 -4.73 -6.88 -13.75
N VAL A 104 -5.67 -7.56 -14.41
CA VAL A 104 -6.39 -8.69 -13.81
C VAL A 104 -5.43 -9.83 -13.47
N LEU A 105 -4.48 -10.13 -14.38
CA LEU A 105 -3.45 -11.15 -14.13
C LEU A 105 -2.51 -10.76 -12.99
N ASP A 106 -2.12 -9.47 -12.92
CA ASP A 106 -1.32 -8.92 -11.84
C ASP A 106 -2.03 -9.04 -10.50
N LEU A 107 -3.33 -8.69 -10.44
CA LEU A 107 -4.12 -8.77 -9.22
C LEU A 107 -4.24 -10.20 -8.71
N ARG A 108 -4.51 -11.17 -9.59
CA ARG A 108 -4.57 -12.59 -9.22
C ARG A 108 -3.25 -13.05 -8.60
N ALA A 109 -2.13 -12.70 -9.22
CA ALA A 109 -0.81 -13.00 -8.69
C ALA A 109 -0.60 -12.37 -7.30
N LEU A 110 -0.92 -11.08 -7.13
CA LEU A 110 -0.79 -10.40 -5.84
C LEU A 110 -1.65 -11.07 -4.74
N LEU A 111 -2.89 -11.44 -5.04
CA LEU A 111 -3.77 -12.13 -4.10
C LEU A 111 -3.31 -13.56 -3.77
N ASP A 112 -2.58 -14.21 -4.67
CA ASP A 112 -1.90 -15.49 -4.44
C ASP A 112 -0.58 -15.35 -3.65
N GLY A 113 -0.17 -14.13 -3.29
CA GLY A 113 1.08 -13.85 -2.57
C GLY A 113 2.31 -13.66 -3.47
N ASP A 114 2.14 -13.67 -4.79
CA ASP A 114 3.21 -13.37 -5.74
C ASP A 114 3.58 -11.88 -5.74
N LYS A 115 4.73 -11.57 -6.35
CA LYS A 115 5.28 -10.21 -6.44
C LYS A 115 5.22 -9.71 -7.88
N ILE A 116 4.75 -8.48 -8.06
CA ILE A 116 4.60 -7.85 -9.38
C ILE A 116 5.47 -6.58 -9.45
N PRO A 117 6.27 -6.41 -10.53
CA PRO A 117 7.07 -5.20 -10.69
C PRO A 117 6.16 -3.98 -10.83
N LEU A 118 6.57 -2.87 -10.19
CA LEU A 118 5.82 -1.62 -10.24
C LEU A 118 5.61 -1.17 -11.69
N ILE A 119 6.68 -1.20 -12.50
CA ILE A 119 6.65 -0.92 -13.93
C ILE A 119 7.00 -2.21 -14.68
N LYS A 120 6.17 -2.57 -15.66
CA LYS A 120 6.37 -3.75 -16.49
C LYS A 120 7.47 -3.53 -17.53
N SER A 121 7.97 -4.65 -18.05
CA SER A 121 8.94 -4.79 -19.11
C SER A 121 8.46 -5.88 -20.08
N ASP A 122 9.11 -6.01 -21.24
CA ASP A 122 8.80 -7.10 -22.19
C ASP A 122 8.96 -8.49 -21.54
N THR A 123 9.89 -8.65 -20.60
CA THR A 123 10.16 -9.91 -19.90
C THR A 123 9.10 -10.24 -18.85
N SER A 124 8.60 -9.23 -18.14
CA SER A 124 7.61 -9.37 -17.06
C SER A 124 6.16 -9.31 -17.54
N TRP A 125 5.94 -8.90 -18.79
CA TRP A 125 4.62 -8.93 -19.43
C TRP A 125 4.16 -10.38 -19.65
N THR A 126 2.88 -10.65 -19.36
CA THR A 126 2.32 -12.01 -19.38
C THR A 126 1.31 -12.21 -20.50
N SER A 127 0.38 -11.27 -20.66
CA SER A 127 -0.74 -11.40 -21.60
C SER A 127 -0.32 -11.23 -23.06
N SER A 128 -1.00 -11.95 -23.95
CA SER A 128 -0.94 -11.73 -25.39
C SER A 128 -2.18 -10.98 -25.86
N LEU A 129 -2.04 -10.15 -26.90
CA LEU A 129 -3.17 -9.42 -27.50
C LEU A 129 -4.23 -10.40 -28.01
N TYR A 130 -3.79 -11.45 -28.70
CA TYR A 130 -4.62 -12.56 -29.12
C TYR A 130 -4.75 -13.54 -27.95
N GLY A 131 -5.95 -13.66 -27.37
CA GLY A 131 -6.22 -14.55 -26.23
C GLY A 131 -6.59 -13.85 -24.92
N MET A 132 -6.73 -12.51 -24.90
CA MET A 132 -7.16 -11.79 -23.69
C MET A 132 -8.45 -12.34 -23.08
N THR A 133 -9.44 -12.71 -23.90
CA THR A 133 -10.72 -13.23 -23.44
C THR A 133 -10.58 -14.53 -22.65
N SER A 134 -9.78 -15.48 -23.14
CA SER A 134 -9.56 -16.75 -22.45
C SER A 134 -8.76 -16.57 -21.16
N MET A 135 -7.81 -15.64 -21.14
CA MET A 135 -7.03 -15.29 -19.95
C MET A 135 -7.91 -14.66 -18.85
N LEU A 136 -8.89 -13.82 -19.24
CA LEU A 136 -9.84 -13.21 -18.30
C LEU A 136 -10.81 -14.23 -17.70
N THR A 137 -11.26 -15.23 -18.46
CA THR A 137 -12.18 -16.26 -17.94
C THR A 137 -11.46 -17.38 -17.17
N GLY A 138 -10.15 -17.55 -17.37
CA GLY A 138 -9.34 -18.58 -16.72
C GLY A 138 -8.77 -18.17 -15.36
N GLN A 139 -7.92 -19.05 -14.82
CA GLN A 139 -7.13 -18.84 -13.59
C GLN A 139 -5.69 -18.40 -13.91
N VAL A 140 -5.45 -17.88 -15.10
CA VAL A 140 -4.11 -17.39 -15.48
C VAL A 140 -3.76 -16.20 -14.58
N LYS A 141 -2.52 -16.17 -14.11
CA LYS A 141 -1.94 -15.08 -13.33
C LYS A 141 -0.66 -14.57 -13.98
N ALA A 142 -0.26 -13.36 -13.61
CA ALA A 142 0.96 -12.76 -14.10
C ALA A 142 2.20 -13.52 -13.59
N LYS A 143 3.31 -13.41 -14.33
CA LYS A 143 4.60 -13.95 -13.91
C LYS A 143 5.07 -13.22 -12.64
N SER A 144 5.36 -13.98 -11.59
CA SER A 144 5.98 -13.47 -10.37
C SER A 144 7.39 -12.93 -10.65
N SER A 145 7.80 -11.89 -9.93
CA SER A 145 9.11 -11.23 -10.12
C SER A 145 9.80 -10.98 -8.80
N ASN A 146 11.09 -11.30 -8.72
CA ASN A 146 11.91 -11.06 -7.52
C ASN A 146 12.06 -9.57 -7.18
N GLU A 147 12.12 -8.71 -8.21
CA GLU A 147 12.18 -7.25 -8.09
C GLU A 147 10.79 -6.60 -7.89
N GLY A 148 9.75 -7.42 -7.85
CA GLY A 148 8.38 -6.97 -7.65
C GLY A 148 8.05 -6.66 -6.20
N ILE A 149 6.94 -5.96 -6.01
CA ILE A 149 6.36 -5.76 -4.68
C ILE A 149 5.10 -6.62 -4.53
N GLY A 150 4.88 -7.11 -3.31
CA GLY A 150 3.72 -7.97 -2.99
C GLY A 150 2.49 -7.15 -2.58
N TYR A 151 1.39 -7.86 -2.35
CA TYR A 151 0.10 -7.26 -1.98
C TYR A 151 0.19 -6.31 -0.77
N LYS A 152 0.88 -6.71 0.31
CA LYS A 152 1.05 -5.87 1.51
C LYS A 152 1.74 -4.53 1.23
N SER A 153 2.67 -4.49 0.27
CA SER A 153 3.31 -3.24 -0.17
C SER A 153 2.36 -2.33 -0.94
N TYR A 154 1.44 -2.91 -1.73
CA TYR A 154 0.36 -2.14 -2.38
C TYR A 154 -0.61 -1.54 -1.35
N LEU A 155 -0.95 -2.28 -0.28
CA LEU A 155 -1.71 -1.71 0.84
C LEU A 155 -1.00 -0.49 1.44
N GLY A 156 0.33 -0.57 1.58
CA GLY A 156 1.14 0.56 1.99
C GLY A 156 0.97 1.78 1.09
N LEU A 157 1.05 1.61 -0.23
CA LEU A 157 0.81 2.70 -1.19
C LEU A 157 -0.59 3.29 -1.02
N LEU A 158 -1.62 2.46 -0.86
CA LEU A 158 -2.99 2.93 -0.65
C LEU A 158 -3.17 3.68 0.67
N LEU A 159 -2.53 3.24 1.76
CA LEU A 159 -2.54 3.94 3.04
C LEU A 159 -1.98 5.36 2.91
N PHE A 160 -0.97 5.60 2.06
CA PHE A 160 -0.45 6.95 1.82
C PHE A 160 -1.46 7.89 1.14
N THR A 161 -2.48 7.35 0.47
CA THR A 161 -3.54 8.16 -0.16
C THR A 161 -4.66 8.54 0.81
N LYS A 162 -4.71 7.93 2.01
CA LYS A 162 -5.79 8.19 2.98
C LYS A 162 -5.38 9.28 3.98
N SER A 163 -6.36 10.01 4.50
CA SER A 163 -6.12 11.06 5.49
C SER A 163 -5.62 10.45 6.81
N MET A 164 -4.73 11.16 7.50
CA MET A 164 -4.18 10.64 8.75
C MET A 164 -5.29 10.41 9.78
N LYS A 165 -6.26 11.32 9.85
CA LYS A 165 -7.45 11.18 10.68
C LYS A 165 -8.15 9.83 10.46
N ASN A 166 -8.47 9.48 9.21
CA ASN A 166 -9.24 8.26 8.91
C ASN A 166 -8.46 7.00 9.27
N ILE A 167 -7.17 6.97 8.92
CA ILE A 167 -6.31 5.85 9.25
C ILE A 167 -6.21 5.71 10.78
N SER A 168 -6.02 6.82 11.52
CA SER A 168 -5.94 6.80 12.99
C SER A 168 -7.20 6.29 13.65
N TYR A 169 -8.37 6.84 13.33
CA TYR A 169 -9.63 6.39 13.93
C TYR A 169 -9.92 4.92 13.61
N ARG A 170 -9.74 4.50 12.36
CA ARG A 170 -10.00 3.10 11.99
C ARG A 170 -8.98 2.12 12.59
N SER A 171 -7.73 2.53 12.74
CA SER A 171 -6.74 1.73 13.49
C SER A 171 -7.13 1.58 14.95
N MET A 172 -7.71 2.63 15.57
CA MET A 172 -8.23 2.55 16.94
C MET A 172 -9.45 1.62 17.03
N ASP A 173 -10.37 1.66 16.06
CA ASP A 173 -11.51 0.73 16.00
C ASP A 173 -11.03 -0.73 15.97
N VAL A 174 -10.04 -1.02 15.12
CA VAL A 174 -9.43 -2.35 15.01
C VAL A 174 -8.82 -2.81 16.32
N GLN A 175 -8.03 -1.94 16.96
CA GLN A 175 -7.40 -2.25 18.24
C GLN A 175 -8.43 -2.47 19.36
N GLU A 176 -9.46 -1.62 19.44
CA GLU A 176 -10.55 -1.80 20.39
C GLU A 176 -11.24 -3.15 20.19
N ALA A 177 -11.60 -3.47 18.94
CA ALA A 177 -12.28 -4.72 18.60
C ALA A 177 -11.45 -5.93 19.04
N THR A 178 -10.14 -5.92 18.76
CA THR A 178 -9.22 -7.01 19.15
C THR A 178 -9.05 -7.10 20.67
N VAL A 179 -8.91 -5.98 21.39
CA VAL A 179 -8.84 -5.99 22.87
C VAL A 179 -10.11 -6.56 23.50
N ARG A 180 -11.28 -6.22 22.94
CA ARG A 180 -12.59 -6.71 23.42
C ARG A 180 -12.80 -8.22 23.25
N MET A 181 -11.96 -8.90 22.47
CA MET A 181 -11.95 -10.37 22.41
C MET A 181 -11.26 -11.01 23.61
N THR A 182 -10.48 -10.25 24.38
CA THR A 182 -9.80 -10.75 25.58
C THR A 182 -10.78 -10.84 26.74
N SER A 183 -10.83 -11.99 27.41
CA SER A 183 -11.67 -12.21 28.58
C SER A 183 -11.49 -11.11 29.63
N GLY A 184 -12.59 -10.52 30.10
CA GLY A 184 -12.61 -9.43 31.07
C GLY A 184 -12.44 -8.03 30.48
N HIS A 185 -12.28 -7.90 29.16
CA HIS A 185 -12.11 -6.62 28.46
C HIS A 185 -13.22 -6.32 27.44
N GLU A 186 -14.35 -7.03 27.49
CA GLU A 186 -15.45 -6.95 26.51
C GLU A 186 -16.08 -5.54 26.47
N SER A 187 -16.01 -4.82 27.59
CA SER A 187 -16.50 -3.45 27.76
C SER A 187 -15.44 -2.38 27.49
N PHE A 188 -14.22 -2.76 27.09
CA PHE A 188 -13.18 -1.80 26.73
C PHE A 188 -13.64 -0.87 25.61
N ARG A 189 -13.38 0.43 25.75
CA ARG A 189 -13.65 1.46 24.75
C ARG A 189 -12.44 2.35 24.63
N MET A 190 -11.98 2.60 23.41
CA MET A 190 -10.81 3.43 23.16
C MET A 190 -11.07 4.88 23.59
N ASP A 191 -12.31 5.35 23.47
CA ASP A 191 -12.73 6.68 23.92
C ASP A 191 -12.52 6.89 25.43
N ASN A 192 -12.53 5.81 26.23
CA ASN A 192 -12.31 5.87 27.68
C ASN A 192 -10.85 5.64 28.08
N ALA A 193 -9.94 5.43 27.11
CA ALA A 193 -8.54 5.17 27.40
C ALA A 193 -7.79 6.46 27.74
N ILE A 194 -7.03 6.42 28.82
CA ILE A 194 -6.09 7.49 29.18
C ILE A 194 -4.72 7.08 28.65
N CYS A 195 -4.19 7.86 27.71
CA CYS A 195 -2.83 7.67 27.22
C CYS A 195 -1.91 8.72 27.84
N GLU A 196 -0.91 8.26 28.61
CA GLU A 196 0.18 9.09 29.11
C GLU A 196 1.50 8.68 28.44
N LEU A 197 2.19 9.64 27.84
CA LEU A 197 3.55 9.48 27.33
C LEU A 197 4.48 10.36 28.17
N SER A 198 5.43 9.73 28.86
CA SER A 198 6.57 10.42 29.48
C SER A 198 7.83 10.12 28.68
N ALA A 199 8.48 11.15 28.15
CA ALA A 199 9.78 11.05 27.51
C ALA A 199 10.83 11.71 28.42
N ASP A 200 11.77 10.90 28.88
CA ASP A 200 12.93 11.33 29.66
C ASP A 200 14.16 11.25 28.75
N VAL A 201 14.70 12.40 28.38
CA VAL A 201 15.90 12.47 27.53
C VAL A 201 17.05 13.05 28.33
N SER A 202 18.15 12.29 28.39
CA SER A 202 19.38 12.71 29.04
C SER A 202 20.49 12.83 28.00
N TYR A 203 21.08 14.01 27.88
CA TYR A 203 22.24 14.24 27.04
C TYR A 203 23.45 14.50 27.92
N LYS A 204 24.55 13.83 27.60
CA LYS A 204 25.88 14.07 28.17
C LYS A 204 26.73 14.73 27.10
N TYR A 205 27.30 15.87 27.40
CA TYR A 205 28.28 16.51 26.53
C TYR A 205 29.54 16.87 27.29
N HIS A 206 30.67 16.77 26.59
CA HIS A 206 31.97 17.15 27.10
C HIS A 206 32.36 18.48 26.45
N GLY A 207 32.53 19.52 27.27
CA GLY A 207 32.84 20.86 26.77
C GLY A 207 34.30 20.95 26.30
N THR A 208 34.55 20.90 25.00
CA THR A 208 35.91 20.99 24.43
C THR A 208 36.57 22.36 24.62
N PHE A 209 35.79 23.46 24.63
CA PHE A 209 36.33 24.82 24.73
C PHE A 209 36.34 25.43 26.14
N LEU A 210 35.61 24.83 27.10
CA LEU A 210 35.62 25.30 28.50
C LEU A 210 36.90 24.89 29.25
N CYS A 211 37.69 23.98 28.68
CA CYS A 211 38.98 23.56 29.25
C CYS A 211 40.04 24.68 29.22
N PHE A 212 39.89 25.71 28.38
CA PHE A 212 40.85 26.83 28.30
C PHE A 212 40.71 27.84 29.45
N VAL A 213 39.60 27.82 30.20
CA VAL A 213 39.35 28.77 31.30
C VAL A 213 39.60 28.13 32.67
N ASN A 214 39.62 26.79 32.77
CA ASN A 214 39.88 26.08 34.02
C ASN A 214 41.38 25.80 34.20
N LEU A 215 42.09 26.80 34.73
CA LEU A 215 43.47 26.73 35.24
C LEU A 215 43.57 26.00 36.61
N LEU A 216 42.58 25.17 36.94
CA LEU A 216 42.51 24.43 38.20
C LEU A 216 42.35 22.94 37.88
N ASP A 217 43.36 22.17 38.27
CA ASP A 217 43.36 20.70 38.23
C ASP A 217 42.14 20.18 39.02
N GLY A 218 41.26 19.41 38.35
CA GLY A 218 40.13 18.71 38.98
C GLY A 218 38.71 19.16 38.62
N ALA A 219 38.50 20.02 37.61
CA ALA A 219 37.15 20.40 37.18
C ALA A 219 36.51 19.33 36.26
N ASP A 220 35.43 18.72 36.71
CA ASP A 220 34.65 17.73 35.97
C ASP A 220 33.94 18.41 34.77
N ASN A 221 34.45 18.22 33.56
CA ASN A 221 33.98 18.88 32.33
C ASN A 221 32.77 18.17 31.67
N GLU A 222 32.12 17.27 32.41
CA GLU A 222 30.95 16.52 31.94
C GLU A 222 29.66 17.18 32.42
N TYR A 223 28.87 17.69 31.47
CA TYR A 223 27.58 18.30 31.76
C TYR A 223 26.48 17.33 31.36
N THR A 224 25.55 17.07 32.29
CA THR A 224 24.35 16.26 32.04
C THR A 224 23.13 17.16 32.04
N ILE A 225 22.45 17.27 30.90
CA ILE A 225 21.13 17.92 30.81
C ILE A 225 20.08 16.82 30.78
N LYS A 226 19.10 16.92 31.68
CA LYS A 226 17.92 16.05 31.73
C LYS A 226 16.69 16.86 31.36
N ASN A 227 16.00 16.45 30.32
CA ASN A 227 14.70 17.01 29.94
C ASN A 227 13.63 15.94 30.09
N LYS A 228 12.56 16.29 30.79
CA LYS A 228 11.38 15.45 30.97
C LYS A 228 10.18 16.13 30.34
N ALA A 229 9.55 15.45 29.39
CA ALA A 229 8.29 15.89 28.82
C ALA A 229 7.20 14.85 29.12
N LYS A 230 6.06 15.29 29.64
CA LYS A 230 4.90 14.44 29.94
C LYS A 230 3.70 14.97 29.17
N TYR A 231 3.09 14.10 28.39
CA TYR A 231 1.88 14.38 27.62
C TYR A 231 0.80 13.39 28.05
N SER A 232 -0.37 13.90 28.42
CA SER A 232 -1.53 13.07 28.77
C SER A 232 -2.69 13.46 27.86
N TYR A 233 -3.26 12.49 27.15
CA TYR A 233 -4.47 12.68 26.38
C TYR A 233 -5.62 11.91 27.02
N TYR A 234 -6.76 12.58 27.11
CA TYR A 234 -8.02 12.00 27.57
C TYR A 234 -8.93 11.93 26.35
N GLY A 235 -9.26 10.71 25.90
CA GLY A 235 -10.35 10.53 24.95
C GLY A 235 -11.64 11.03 25.59
N ARG A 236 -12.40 11.87 24.88
CA ARG A 236 -13.74 12.31 25.29
C ARG A 236 -14.66 12.19 24.10
#